data_AF-A0A2N7U9H5-F1
#
_entry.id   AF-A0A2N7U9H5-F1
#
_cell.length_a   1.000
_cell.length_b   1.000
_cell.length_c   1.000
_cell.angle_alpha   90.00
_cell.angle_beta   90.00
_cell.angle_gamma   90.00
#
_symmetry.space_group_name_H-M   'P 1'
#
loop_
_entity.id
_entity.type
_entity.pdbx_description
1 polymer ?
#
loop_
_entity_poly.entity_id
_entity_poly.type
_entity_poly.pdbx_seq_one_letter_code
_entity_poly.pdbx_strand_id
1 'polypeptide(L)'
;MSFRINTAFKGVGPTLQICDATSGSVRLAWEHQRQAPDISEEDRELMQLCREEATHNLLRRRFLLTTEQYLKGELDAAGQPRTRAR
;
A
#
# COMPACT_ATOMS: atom_id res chain seq x y z
N MET A 1 5.03 -12.24 -16.80
CA MET A 1 4.58 -10.84 -16.99
C MET A 1 5.35 -10.00 -16.00
N SER A 2 6.21 -9.11 -16.49
CA SER A 2 6.98 -8.18 -15.64
C SER A 2 6.24 -6.85 -15.54
N PHE A 3 6.22 -6.26 -14.35
CA PHE A 3 5.56 -4.98 -14.10
C PHE A 3 6.58 -3.94 -13.65
N ARG A 4 6.36 -2.69 -14.06
CA ARG A 4 7.07 -1.53 -13.55
C ARG A 4 6.13 -0.73 -12.66
N ILE A 5 6.58 -0.47 -11.44
CA ILE A 5 5.85 0.34 -10.47
C ILE A 5 6.52 1.71 -10.45
N ASN A 6 5.83 2.73 -10.95
CA ASN A 6 6.27 4.11 -10.87
C ASN A 6 5.55 4.77 -9.69
N THR A 7 6.32 5.23 -8.72
CA THR A 7 5.80 6.04 -7.61
C THR A 7 6.42 7.43 -7.71
N ALA A 8 5.60 8.46 -7.60
CA ALA A 8 6.08 9.84 -7.56
C ALA A 8 5.34 10.61 -6.48
N PHE A 9 6.06 11.49 -5.78
CA PHE A 9 5.49 12.38 -4.77
C PHE A 9 5.40 13.78 -5.40
N LYS A 10 4.19 14.20 -5.79
CA LYS A 10 3.94 15.53 -6.35
C LYS A 10 3.27 16.40 -5.28
N GLY A 11 4.07 17.07 -4.46
CA GLY A 11 3.57 17.98 -3.41
C GLY A 11 2.94 17.22 -2.24
N VAL A 12 1.62 17.28 -2.10
CA VAL A 12 0.88 16.81 -0.91
C VAL A 12 0.47 15.33 -0.99
N GLY A 13 0.57 14.72 -2.18
CA GLY A 13 0.00 13.40 -2.44
C GLY A 13 0.93 12.45 -3.21
N PRO A 14 1.05 11.18 -2.77
CA PRO A 14 1.69 10.17 -3.59
C PRO A 14 0.83 9.85 -4.84
N THR A 15 1.52 9.57 -5.93
CA THR A 15 0.94 9.00 -7.16
C THR A 15 1.55 7.62 -7.38
N LEU A 16 0.73 6.67 -7.80
CA LEU A 16 1.14 5.29 -8.05
C LEU A 16 0.65 4.86 -9.43
N GLN A 17 1.56 4.35 -10.23
CA GLN A 17 1.27 3.84 -11.56
C GLN A 17 1.89 2.46 -11.74
N ILE A 18 1.11 1.49 -12.19
CA ILE A 18 1.58 0.15 -12.55
C ILE A 18 1.50 0.02 -14.06
N CYS A 19 2.65 -0.15 -14.69
CA CYS A 19 2.77 -0.35 -16.13
C CYS A 19 3.19 -1.78 -16.44
N ASP A 20 2.67 -2.34 -17.52
CA ASP A 20 3.24 -3.55 -18.11
C ASP A 20 4.64 -3.24 -18.66
N ALA A 21 5.66 -4.01 -18.26
CA ALA A 21 7.05 -3.70 -18.58
C ALA A 21 7.38 -3.95 -20.05
N THR A 22 6.60 -4.81 -20.73
CA THR A 22 6.77 -5.17 -22.14
C THR A 22 6.10 -4.18 -23.08
N SER A 23 4.83 -3.83 -22.84
CA SER A 23 4.08 -2.93 -23.72
C SER A 23 4.14 -1.45 -23.30
N GLY A 24 4.53 -1.16 -22.06
CA GLY A 24 4.44 0.18 -21.49
C GLY A 24 3.00 0.62 -21.17
N SER A 25 2.01 -0.27 -21.36
CA SER A 25 0.60 0.05 -21.09
C SER A 25 0.35 0.24 -19.59
N VAL A 26 -0.44 1.26 -19.26
CA VAL A 26 -0.81 1.55 -17.87
C VAL A 26 -1.97 0.63 -17.49
N ARG A 27 -1.76 -0.21 -16.47
CA ARG A 27 -2.80 -1.09 -15.94
C ARG A 27 -3.55 -0.46 -14.78
N LEU A 28 -2.84 0.34 -13.99
CA LEU A 28 -3.40 1.02 -12.83
C LEU A 28 -2.73 2.38 -12.69
N ALA A 29 -3.54 3.40 -12.50
CA ALA A 29 -3.10 4.73 -12.11
C ALA A 29 -3.95 5.16 -10.91
N TRP A 30 -3.28 5.53 -9.84
CA TRP A 30 -3.89 6.03 -8.61
C TRP A 30 -3.23 7.35 -8.24
N GLU A 31 -4.04 8.35 -7.92
CA GLU A 31 -3.61 9.66 -7.47
C GLU A 31 -4.29 9.95 -6.13
N HIS A 32 -3.51 10.47 -5.18
CA HIS A 32 -4.04 10.90 -3.90
C HIS A 32 -5.01 12.07 -4.09
N GLN A 33 -6.29 11.84 -3.79
CA GLN A 33 -7.30 12.89 -3.82
C GLN A 33 -6.96 13.97 -2.79
N ARG A 34 -6.78 15.21 -3.28
CA ARG A 34 -6.63 16.37 -2.40
C ARG A 34 -7.97 16.59 -1.69
N GLN A 35 -7.94 16.78 -0.37
CA GLN A 35 -9.13 17.17 0.38
C GLN A 35 -9.75 18.42 -0.26
N ALA A 36 -11.04 18.36 -0.57
CA ALA A 36 -11.77 19.51 -1.07
C ALA A 36 -11.72 20.63 -0.01
N PRO A 37 -11.56 21.91 -0.40
CA PRO A 37 -11.40 23.01 0.55
C PRO A 37 -12.65 23.23 1.42
N ASP A 38 -13.84 22.85 0.95
CA ASP A 38 -15.14 23.13 1.58
C ASP A 38 -15.63 22.08 2.59
N ILE A 39 -14.75 21.20 3.07
CA ILE A 39 -15.16 20.16 4.01
C ILE A 39 -15.21 20.73 5.44
N SER A 40 -16.34 20.54 6.13
CA SER A 40 -16.57 20.95 7.52
C SER A 40 -15.49 20.38 8.46
N GLU A 41 -15.25 21.05 9.59
CA GLU A 41 -14.29 20.59 10.60
C GLU A 41 -14.67 19.21 11.15
N GLU A 42 -15.96 18.99 11.43
CA GLU A 42 -16.51 17.70 11.86
C GLU A 42 -16.26 16.58 10.83
N ASP A 43 -16.43 16.87 9.54
CA ASP A 43 -16.18 15.92 8.45
C ASP A 43 -14.69 15.60 8.31
N ARG A 44 -13.80 16.56 8.59
CA ARG A 44 -12.35 16.34 8.60
C ARG A 44 -11.94 15.41 9.73
N GLU A 45 -12.48 15.61 10.92
CA GLU A 45 -12.26 14.73 12.08
C GLU A 45 -12.78 13.32 11.79
N LEU A 46 -14.00 13.20 11.23
CA LEU A 46 -14.57 11.90 10.87
C LEU A 46 -13.70 11.17 9.83
N MET A 47 -13.23 11.86 8.79
CA MET A 47 -12.32 11.27 7.82
C MET A 47 -10.97 10.86 8.44
N GLN A 48 -10.46 11.63 9.39
CA GLN A 48 -9.24 11.26 10.11
C GLN A 48 -9.45 9.97 10.91
N LEU A 49 -10.55 9.85 11.66
CA LEU A 49 -10.91 8.65 12.40
C LEU A 49 -11.05 7.44 11.47
N CYS A 50 -11.76 7.58 10.35
CA CYS A 50 -11.87 6.51 9.35
C CYS A 50 -10.51 6.10 8.79
N ARG A 51 -9.60 7.05 8.57
CA ARG A 51 -8.24 6.78 8.09
C ARG A 51 -7.41 6.02 9.12
N GLU A 52 -7.52 6.39 10.39
CA GLU A 52 -6.86 5.69 11.50
C GLU A 52 -7.38 4.26 11.63
N GLU A 53 -8.70 4.07 11.57
CA GLU A 53 -9.32 2.74 11.59
C GLU A 53 -8.85 1.87 10.41
N ALA A 54 -8.85 2.42 9.19
CA ALA A 54 -8.35 1.72 8.01
C ALA A 54 -6.87 1.33 8.16
N THR A 55 -6.05 2.21 8.75
CA THR A 55 -4.63 1.96 9.00
C THR A 55 -4.45 0.82 10.01
N HIS A 56 -5.18 0.85 11.12
CA HIS A 56 -5.15 -0.22 12.12
C HIS A 56 -5.59 -1.57 11.52
N ASN A 57 -6.65 -1.58 10.72
CA ASN A 57 -7.11 -2.79 10.03
C ASN A 57 -6.06 -3.35 9.06
N LEU A 58 -5.38 -2.48 8.30
CA LEU A 58 -4.30 -2.88 7.41
C LEU A 58 -3.13 -3.49 8.18
N LEU A 59 -2.68 -2.83 9.25
CA LEU A 59 -1.58 -3.31 10.09
C LEU A 59 -1.92 -4.65 10.74
N ARG A 60 -3.15 -4.81 11.25
CA ARG A 60 -3.62 -6.08 11.82
C ARG A 60 -3.57 -7.20 10.80
N ARG A 61 -4.10 -6.98 9.59
CA ARG A 61 -4.07 -7.99 8.51
C ARG A 61 -2.64 -8.33 8.09
N ARG A 62 -1.79 -7.31 7.93
CA ARG A 62 -0.37 -7.49 7.60
C ARG A 62 0.35 -8.31 8.66
N PHE A 63 0.14 -7.99 9.94
CA PHE A 63 0.71 -8.72 11.06
C PHE A 63 0.31 -10.19 11.01
N LEU A 64 -0.99 -10.48 10.93
CA LEU A 64 -1.49 -11.87 10.86
C LEU A 64 -0.87 -12.65 9.70
N LEU A 65 -0.88 -12.08 8.49
CA LEU A 65 -0.28 -12.72 7.32
C LEU A 65 1.22 -12.97 7.51
N THR A 66 1.95 -11.97 8.01
CA THR A 66 3.40 -12.10 8.22
C THR A 66 3.70 -13.15 9.29
N THR A 67 2.93 -13.19 10.38
CA THR A 67 3.08 -14.21 11.42
C THR A 67 2.76 -15.61 10.90
N GLU A 68 1.74 -15.75 10.05
CA GLU A 68 1.40 -17.02 9.41
C GLU A 68 2.56 -17.51 8.53
N GLN A 69 3.11 -16.64 7.68
CA GLN A 69 4.24 -16.96 6.81
C GLN A 69 5.51 -17.30 7.61
N TYR A 70 5.77 -16.59 8.71
CA TYR A 70 6.87 -16.89 9.61
C TYR A 70 6.72 -18.27 10.27
N LEU A 71 5.53 -18.58 10.80
CA LEU A 71 5.26 -19.88 11.43
C LEU A 71 5.34 -21.04 10.43
N LYS A 72 5.02 -20.80 9.15
CA LYS A 72 5.21 -21.77 8.05
C LYS A 72 6.68 -21.89 7.61
N GLY A 73 7.58 -21.08 8.16
CA GLY A 73 9.00 -21.06 7.81
C GLY A 73 9.29 -20.42 6.44
N GLU A 74 8.33 -19.72 5.85
CA GLU A 74 8.47 -19.02 4.57
C GLU A 74 9.30 -17.74 4.71
N LEU A 75 9.27 -17.13 5.89
CA LEU A 75 10.04 -15.93 6.24
C LEU A 75 11.16 -16.24 7.23
N ASP A 76 12.23 -15.46 7.18
CA ASP A 76 13.27 -15.43 8.21
C ASP A 76 12.91 -14.46 9.36
N ALA A 77 13.80 -14.34 10.35
CA ALA A 77 13.60 -13.46 11.50
C ALA A 77 13.57 -11.96 11.11
N ALA A 78 14.07 -11.61 9.92
CA ALA A 78 14.02 -10.26 9.37
C ALA A 78 12.78 -10.02 8.49
N GLY A 79 11.89 -11.01 8.36
CA GLY A 79 10.70 -10.93 7.51
C GLY A 79 10.99 -11.00 6.02
N GLN A 80 12.19 -11.46 5.63
CA GLN A 80 12.53 -11.72 4.23
C GLN A 80 12.16 -13.15 3.84
N PRO A 81 11.71 -13.36 2.59
CA PRO A 81 11.42 -14.71 2.10
C PRO A 81 12.69 -15.55 2.17
N ARG A 82 12.63 -16.66 2.90
CA ARG A 82 13.72 -17.64 2.93
C ARG A 82 13.84 -18.24 1.54
N THR A 83 14.87 -17.85 0.81
CA THR A 83 15.27 -18.53 -0.43
C THR A 83 15.45 -20.01 -0.10
N ARG A 84 14.57 -20.86 -0.62
CA ARG A 84 14.74 -22.31 -0.54
C ARG A 84 16.05 -22.63 -1.25
N ALA A 85 17.11 -22.92 -0.50
CA ALA A 85 18.30 -23.55 -1.04
C ALA A 85 17.85 -24.88 -1.64
N ARG A 86 18.10 -25.03 -2.94
CA ARG A 86 17.73 -26.20 -3.73
C ARG A 86 18.72 -27.32 -3.51
#